data_AF-A0A1J9Q797-F1
#
_entry.id   AF-A0A1J9Q797-F1
#
_cell.length_a   1.000
_cell.length_b   1.000
_cell.length_c   1.000
_cell.angle_alpha   90.00
_cell.angle_beta   90.00
_cell.angle_gamma   90.00
#
_symmetry.space_group_name_H-M   'P 1'
#
loop_
_entity.id
_entity.type
_entity.pdbx_description
1 polymer ?
#
loop_
_entity_poly.entity_id
_entity_poly.type
_entity_poly.pdbx_seq_one_letter_code
_entity_poly.pdbx_strand_id
1 'polypeptide(L)'
;MNVHLKTVCLRNTLRNPAPSTPPGKKRPAAVVEHEERRISAGYSHGNASEELLFEILTREIVKIYKALSTTEIRCVIEDAKIAHITKLDEKQWFNLIECHQTLLHHHYNLLRYTQHPVGDGEIFATPVTCKIPSRLLHQGIYALLEIVKARLPDSHDYMTSSVKHAYGLMTLLIEVVPRFENVWLECLGDLASYMMCLDPAENRTWKAVSSQWYHKALDKNPGKGSLYHRLGNL
;
A
#
# COMPACT_ATOMS: atom_id res chain seq x y z
N MET A 1 13.53 -18.49 10.12
CA MET A 1 13.04 -17.91 8.84
C MET A 1 12.46 -16.49 8.98
N ASN A 2 11.90 -16.10 10.14
CA ASN A 2 11.43 -14.72 10.48
C ASN A 2 12.43 -13.57 10.33
N VAL A 3 13.73 -13.88 10.27
CA VAL A 3 14.78 -12.86 10.09
C VAL A 3 14.77 -12.31 8.66
N HIS A 4 14.33 -13.08 7.64
CA HIS A 4 14.48 -12.66 6.24
C HIS A 4 13.51 -11.55 5.84
N LEU A 5 12.22 -11.65 6.20
CA LEU A 5 11.23 -10.59 5.94
C LEU A 5 11.56 -9.31 6.71
N LYS A 6 11.93 -9.43 8.00
CA LYS A 6 12.42 -8.29 8.79
C LYS A 6 13.67 -7.66 8.18
N THR A 7 14.66 -8.46 7.79
CA THR A 7 15.91 -7.97 7.17
C THR A 7 15.66 -7.30 5.81
N VAL A 8 14.79 -7.88 4.99
CA VAL A 8 14.42 -7.35 3.66
C VAL A 8 13.64 -6.02 3.79
N CYS A 9 12.75 -5.93 4.78
CA CYS A 9 11.98 -4.72 5.06
C CYS A 9 12.83 -3.61 5.70
N LEU A 10 13.73 -3.97 6.65
CA LEU A 10 14.67 -3.07 7.33
C LEU A 10 15.75 -2.51 6.38
N ARG A 11 16.30 -3.33 5.46
CA ARG A 11 17.32 -2.86 4.50
C ARG A 11 16.83 -1.75 3.58
N ASN A 12 15.53 -1.73 3.25
CA ASN A 12 14.95 -0.70 2.37
C ASN A 12 14.49 0.57 3.10
N THR A 13 14.27 0.50 4.42
CA THR A 13 13.88 1.68 5.24
C THR A 13 15.08 2.51 5.70
N LEU A 14 16.30 1.96 5.69
CA LEU A 14 17.53 2.64 6.14
C LEU A 14 18.11 3.66 5.15
N ARG A 15 17.37 4.09 4.12
CA ARG A 15 17.84 5.07 3.13
C ARG A 15 17.57 6.55 3.47
N ASN A 16 17.07 6.86 4.68
CA ASN A 16 16.93 8.23 5.20
C ASN A 16 17.22 8.27 6.72
N PRO A 17 18.10 9.14 7.23
CA PRO A 17 18.39 9.22 8.66
C PRO A 17 17.45 10.20 9.36
N ALA A 18 17.01 9.85 10.58
CA ALA A 18 16.42 10.79 11.53
C ALA A 18 17.16 10.69 12.88
N PRO A 19 17.22 11.79 13.67
CA PRO A 19 18.22 11.99 14.72
C PRO A 19 17.85 11.33 16.05
N SER A 20 18.90 11.14 16.86
CA SER A 20 18.95 10.41 18.12
C SER A 20 18.37 11.18 19.33
N THR A 21 17.85 10.42 20.30
CA THR A 21 17.62 10.87 21.69
C THR A 21 18.22 9.88 22.70
N PRO A 22 18.70 10.31 23.89
CA PRO A 22 19.49 9.50 24.83
C PRO A 22 18.69 8.95 26.03
N PRO A 23 19.29 8.08 26.90
CA PRO A 23 18.58 7.12 27.76
C PRO A 23 18.71 7.34 29.29
N GLY A 24 17.85 6.66 30.06
CA GLY A 24 18.02 6.36 31.51
C GLY A 24 16.71 5.85 32.14
N LYS A 25 16.63 4.97 33.15
CA LYS A 25 17.56 4.20 34.02
C LYS A 25 16.77 3.03 34.65
N LYS A 26 17.49 1.98 35.09
CA LYS A 26 17.03 0.68 35.67
C LYS A 26 16.75 0.71 37.19
N ARG A 27 15.97 -0.27 37.73
CA ARG A 27 16.27 -1.30 38.80
C ARG A 27 14.97 -1.80 39.56
N PRO A 28 14.96 -2.90 40.38
CA PRO A 28 15.06 -4.33 40.00
C PRO A 28 14.09 -5.34 40.72
N ALA A 29 14.11 -6.59 40.24
CA ALA A 29 14.07 -7.93 40.87
C ALA A 29 13.03 -8.38 41.93
N ALA A 30 12.41 -9.55 41.67
CA ALA A 30 12.22 -10.64 42.64
C ALA A 30 12.16 -12.00 41.91
N VAL A 31 12.77 -13.02 42.53
CA VAL A 31 12.94 -14.43 42.11
C VAL A 31 12.11 -15.29 43.07
N VAL A 32 11.39 -16.32 42.59
CA VAL A 32 11.16 -17.62 43.28
C VAL A 32 10.91 -18.73 42.23
N GLU A 33 11.29 -19.94 42.61
CA GLU A 33 11.68 -21.17 41.91
C GLU A 33 10.59 -22.06 41.26
N HIS A 34 11.02 -22.73 40.19
CA HIS A 34 10.98 -24.19 39.87
C HIS A 34 9.84 -25.09 40.40
N GLU A 35 9.08 -25.68 39.47
CA GLU A 35 8.47 -27.02 39.62
C GLU A 35 8.37 -27.67 38.22
N GLU A 36 9.19 -28.70 37.98
CA GLU A 36 9.06 -29.60 36.82
C GLU A 36 7.98 -30.65 37.11
N ARG A 37 6.97 -30.78 36.24
CA ARG A 37 6.47 -32.12 35.86
C ARG A 37 5.48 -32.16 34.68
N ARG A 38 5.78 -33.15 33.83
CA ARG A 38 4.89 -33.92 32.93
C ARG A 38 4.55 -33.29 31.58
N ILE A 39 5.41 -33.66 30.63
CA ILE A 39 5.09 -33.91 29.22
C ILE A 39 3.78 -34.69 29.14
N SER A 40 2.72 -34.05 28.64
CA SER A 40 1.57 -34.74 28.07
C SER A 40 1.76 -34.77 26.56
N ALA A 41 2.15 -35.93 26.05
CA ALA A 41 2.17 -36.22 24.64
C ALA A 41 0.72 -36.35 24.15
N GLY A 42 0.12 -35.20 23.79
CA GLY A 42 -1.08 -35.16 22.98
C GLY A 42 -0.68 -35.22 21.51
N TYR A 43 -0.89 -36.39 20.88
CA TYR A 43 -0.75 -36.57 19.44
C TYR A 43 -1.70 -35.62 18.68
N SER A 44 -1.19 -34.52 18.14
CA SER A 44 -1.89 -33.71 17.14
C SER A 44 -1.66 -34.32 15.76
N HIS A 45 -2.56 -35.22 15.36
CA HIS A 45 -2.59 -35.82 14.01
C HIS A 45 -3.39 -35.00 12.99
N GLY A 46 -3.43 -33.68 13.17
CA GLY A 46 -3.70 -32.71 12.12
C GLY A 46 -2.60 -31.66 12.23
N ASN A 47 -1.81 -31.43 11.17
CA ASN A 47 -1.04 -30.19 10.94
C ASN A 47 -0.11 -30.24 9.73
N ALA A 48 0.23 -31.39 9.15
CA ALA A 48 1.15 -31.43 8.00
C ALA A 48 0.62 -30.66 6.77
N SER A 49 -0.71 -30.67 6.57
CA SER A 49 -1.35 -29.90 5.49
C SER A 49 -1.38 -28.39 5.77
N GLU A 50 -1.55 -27.97 7.03
CA GLU A 50 -1.55 -26.56 7.41
C GLU A 50 -0.14 -25.98 7.37
N GLU A 51 0.85 -26.77 7.82
CA GLU A 51 2.28 -26.42 7.76
C GLU A 51 2.74 -26.24 6.32
N LEU A 52 2.38 -27.17 5.42
CA LEU A 52 2.67 -27.05 3.98
C LEU A 52 2.02 -25.79 3.38
N LEU A 53 0.77 -25.49 3.74
CA LEU A 53 0.07 -24.31 3.24
C LEU A 53 0.69 -23.01 3.76
N PHE A 54 1.13 -22.98 5.02
CA PHE A 54 1.87 -21.87 5.61
C PHE A 54 3.22 -21.64 4.92
N GLU A 55 3.96 -22.70 4.60
CA GLU A 55 5.22 -22.60 3.85
C GLU A 55 5.01 -22.04 2.44
N ILE A 56 3.97 -22.51 1.74
CA ILE A 56 3.60 -22.00 0.41
C ILE A 56 3.23 -20.52 0.50
N LEU A 57 2.39 -20.14 1.45
CA LEU A 57 1.98 -18.75 1.69
C LEU A 57 3.21 -17.85 1.92
N THR A 58 4.11 -18.27 2.82
CA THR A 58 5.33 -17.53 3.15
C THR A 58 6.21 -17.33 1.92
N ARG A 59 6.39 -18.39 1.12
CA ARG A 59 7.17 -18.34 -0.12
C ARG A 59 6.57 -17.35 -1.12
N GLU A 60 5.25 -17.37 -1.32
CA GLU A 60 4.59 -16.44 -2.24
C GLU A 60 4.66 -14.99 -1.75
N ILE A 61 4.48 -14.73 -0.46
CA ILE A 61 4.64 -13.38 0.11
C ILE A 61 6.06 -12.85 -0.15
N VAL A 62 7.09 -13.66 0.09
CA VAL A 62 8.49 -13.26 -0.16
C VAL A 62 8.72 -12.98 -1.64
N LYS A 63 8.18 -13.81 -2.53
CA LYS A 63 8.27 -13.63 -3.99
C LYS A 63 7.59 -12.32 -4.43
N ILE A 64 6.36 -12.08 -3.97
CA ILE A 64 5.62 -10.84 -4.28
C ILE A 64 6.36 -9.62 -3.75
N TYR A 65 6.87 -9.67 -2.51
CA TYR A 65 7.60 -8.55 -1.93
C TYR A 65 8.88 -8.20 -2.72
N LYS A 66 9.62 -9.21 -3.18
CA LYS A 66 10.80 -9.02 -4.04
C LYS A 66 10.41 -8.38 -5.36
N ALA A 67 9.36 -8.89 -6.02
CA ALA A 67 8.85 -8.34 -7.28
C ALA A 67 8.38 -6.88 -7.12
N LEU A 68 7.66 -6.59 -6.03
CA LEU A 68 7.23 -5.25 -5.65
C LEU A 68 8.43 -4.31 -5.52
N SER A 69 9.44 -4.69 -4.73
CA SER A 69 10.62 -3.85 -4.51
C SER A 69 11.41 -3.59 -5.80
N THR A 70 11.54 -4.59 -6.67
CA THR A 70 12.16 -4.42 -7.99
C THR A 70 11.34 -3.47 -8.87
N THR A 71 10.01 -3.59 -8.83
CA THR A 71 9.11 -2.76 -9.64
C THR A 71 9.08 -1.31 -9.15
N GLU A 72 9.16 -1.06 -7.85
CA GLU A 72 9.30 0.30 -7.31
C GLU A 72 10.55 1.00 -7.84
N ILE A 73 11.70 0.31 -7.81
CA ILE A 73 12.95 0.84 -8.36
C ILE A 73 12.78 1.12 -9.85
N ARG A 74 12.11 0.22 -10.58
CA ARG A 74 11.83 0.41 -12.01
C ARG A 74 11.00 1.67 -12.25
N CYS A 75 9.92 1.90 -11.48
CA CYS A 75 9.07 3.07 -11.72
C CYS A 75 9.80 4.37 -11.38
N VAL A 76 10.59 4.41 -10.31
CA VAL A 76 11.45 5.57 -10.02
C VAL A 76 12.42 5.87 -11.18
N ILE A 77 12.98 4.83 -11.81
CA ILE A 77 13.86 5.00 -12.98
C ILE A 77 13.09 5.51 -14.20
N GLU A 78 11.92 4.93 -14.51
CA GLU A 78 11.10 5.38 -15.63
C GLU A 78 10.61 6.82 -15.45
N ASP A 79 10.15 7.18 -14.24
CA ASP A 79 9.75 8.54 -13.86
C ASP A 79 10.90 9.53 -14.09
N ALA A 80 12.11 9.18 -13.66
CA ALA A 80 13.29 10.01 -13.84
C ALA A 80 13.70 10.18 -15.30
N LYS A 81 13.56 9.12 -16.13
CA LYS A 81 13.88 9.19 -17.58
C LYS A 81 13.01 10.21 -18.30
N ILE A 82 11.73 10.30 -17.93
CA ILE A 82 10.77 11.17 -18.62
C ILE A 82 10.66 12.57 -18.01
N ALA A 83 11.24 12.80 -16.83
CA ALA A 83 11.11 14.05 -16.08
C ALA A 83 11.48 15.30 -16.89
N HIS A 84 12.50 15.19 -17.75
CA HIS A 84 13.01 16.29 -18.58
C HIS A 84 12.56 16.23 -20.04
N ILE A 85 11.74 15.25 -20.41
CA ILE A 85 11.24 15.10 -21.78
C ILE A 85 9.92 15.85 -21.91
N THR A 86 9.88 16.81 -22.83
CA THR A 86 8.73 17.70 -23.05
C THR A 86 7.57 16.97 -23.71
N LYS A 87 7.84 16.13 -24.71
CA LYS A 87 6.84 15.34 -25.43
C LYS A 87 7.24 13.87 -25.43
N LEU A 88 6.39 13.02 -24.85
CA LEU A 88 6.63 11.59 -24.80
C LEU A 88 6.13 10.90 -26.06
N ASP A 89 6.87 9.89 -26.52
CA ASP A 89 6.40 8.96 -27.53
C ASP A 89 5.48 7.88 -26.92
N GLU A 90 4.80 7.13 -27.77
CA GLU A 90 3.86 6.08 -27.36
C GLU A 90 4.51 5.00 -26.50
N LYS A 91 5.77 4.64 -26.79
CA LYS A 91 6.50 3.61 -26.06
C LYS A 91 6.87 4.09 -24.66
N GLN A 92 7.25 5.36 -24.51
CA GLN A 92 7.54 5.99 -23.22
C GLN A 92 6.27 6.03 -22.36
N TRP A 93 5.14 6.42 -22.93
CA TRP A 93 3.85 6.37 -22.23
C TRP A 93 3.48 4.95 -21.81
N PHE A 94 3.57 4.00 -22.73
CA PHE A 94 3.28 2.59 -22.46
C PHE A 94 4.11 2.06 -21.27
N ASN A 95 5.43 2.25 -21.32
CA ASN A 95 6.33 1.76 -20.26
C ASN A 95 6.04 2.40 -18.89
N LEU A 96 5.75 3.70 -18.87
CA LEU A 96 5.40 4.42 -17.64
C LEU A 96 4.12 3.83 -17.02
N ILE A 97 3.05 3.76 -17.81
CA ILE A 97 1.73 3.31 -17.34
C ILE A 97 1.80 1.83 -16.93
N GLU A 98 2.42 0.98 -17.74
CA GLU A 98 2.61 -0.44 -17.44
C GLU A 98 3.40 -0.63 -16.14
N CYS A 99 4.44 0.18 -15.89
CA CYS A 99 5.23 0.09 -14.67
C CYS A 99 4.37 0.31 -13.43
N HIS A 100 3.63 1.42 -13.39
CA HIS A 100 2.79 1.78 -12.25
C HIS A 100 1.61 0.83 -12.07
N GLN A 101 0.98 0.38 -13.16
CA GLN A 101 -0.06 -0.65 -13.07
C GLN A 101 0.49 -1.94 -12.46
N THR A 102 1.65 -2.41 -12.92
CA THR A 102 2.31 -3.59 -12.34
C THR A 102 2.60 -3.39 -10.85
N LEU A 103 3.10 -2.20 -10.48
CA LEU A 103 3.38 -1.86 -9.09
C LEU A 103 2.13 -1.95 -8.21
N LEU A 104 1.01 -1.37 -8.67
CA LEU A 104 -0.27 -1.43 -7.95
C LEU A 104 -0.77 -2.87 -7.78
N HIS A 105 -0.65 -3.72 -8.80
CA HIS A 105 -1.02 -5.13 -8.69
C HIS A 105 -0.16 -5.88 -7.67
N HIS A 106 1.16 -5.60 -7.61
CA HIS A 106 2.02 -6.20 -6.59
C HIS A 106 1.64 -5.76 -5.18
N HIS A 107 1.32 -4.47 -4.98
CA HIS A 107 0.81 -3.98 -3.70
C HIS A 107 -0.51 -4.66 -3.30
N TYR A 108 -1.48 -4.73 -4.23
CA TYR A 108 -2.76 -5.40 -4.00
C TYR A 108 -2.57 -6.86 -3.60
N ASN A 109 -1.76 -7.61 -4.36
CA ASN A 109 -1.50 -9.01 -4.08
C ASN A 109 -0.84 -9.18 -2.72
N LEU A 110 0.18 -8.38 -2.38
CA LEU A 110 0.83 -8.48 -1.07
C LEU A 110 -0.17 -8.20 0.06
N LEU A 111 -0.96 -7.13 -0.04
CA LEU A 111 -1.97 -6.77 0.93
C LEU A 111 -2.96 -7.93 1.12
N ARG A 112 -3.52 -8.47 0.04
CA ARG A 112 -4.47 -9.60 0.09
C ARG A 112 -3.85 -10.85 0.72
N TYR A 113 -2.63 -11.24 0.32
CA TYR A 113 -1.98 -12.45 0.84
C TYR A 113 -1.65 -12.35 2.33
N THR A 114 -1.33 -11.15 2.84
CA THR A 114 -1.07 -10.96 4.27
C THR A 114 -2.32 -11.07 5.15
N GLN A 115 -3.52 -11.12 4.55
CA GLN A 115 -4.79 -11.37 5.25
C GLN A 115 -5.21 -12.85 5.21
N HIS A 116 -4.37 -13.75 4.70
CA HIS A 116 -4.73 -15.16 4.56
C HIS A 116 -4.96 -15.82 5.93
N PRO A 117 -6.03 -16.63 6.13
CA PRO A 117 -6.39 -17.20 7.44
C PRO A 117 -5.31 -18.07 8.10
N VAL A 118 -4.48 -18.73 7.28
CA VAL A 118 -3.36 -19.57 7.74
C VAL A 118 -2.12 -18.75 8.13
N GLY A 119 -2.09 -17.45 7.81
CA GLY A 119 -0.96 -16.58 8.13
C GLY A 119 -0.82 -16.34 9.64
N ASP A 120 0.42 -16.10 10.07
CA ASP A 120 0.72 -15.78 11.47
C ASP A 120 0.66 -14.26 11.74
N GLY A 121 0.91 -13.88 12.99
CA GLY A 121 0.93 -12.48 13.39
C GLY A 121 2.00 -11.63 12.68
N GLU A 122 3.12 -12.23 12.27
CA GLU A 122 4.17 -11.51 11.53
C GLU A 122 3.76 -11.24 10.08
N ILE A 123 3.16 -12.22 9.41
CA ILE A 123 2.57 -12.06 8.07
C ILE A 123 1.48 -10.98 8.13
N PHE A 124 0.58 -11.04 9.10
CA PHE A 124 -0.49 -10.06 9.26
C PHE A 124 0.03 -8.64 9.58
N ALA A 125 1.16 -8.52 10.26
CA ALA A 125 1.81 -7.23 10.58
C ALA A 125 2.69 -6.68 9.45
N THR A 126 2.97 -7.46 8.40
CA THR A 126 3.87 -7.08 7.29
C THR A 126 3.45 -5.78 6.59
N PRO A 127 2.16 -5.54 6.26
CA PRO A 127 1.76 -4.30 5.59
C PRO A 127 2.09 -3.04 6.38
N VAL A 128 1.93 -3.10 7.71
CA VAL A 128 2.23 -1.97 8.61
C VAL A 128 3.75 -1.78 8.72
N THR A 129 4.47 -2.87 8.98
CA THR A 129 5.93 -2.85 9.18
C THR A 129 6.66 -2.33 7.95
N CYS A 130 6.19 -2.71 6.76
CA CYS A 130 6.79 -2.32 5.49
C CYS A 130 6.12 -1.13 4.82
N LYS A 131 5.23 -0.43 5.53
CA LYS A 131 4.53 0.79 5.09
C LYS A 131 3.84 0.62 3.72
N ILE A 132 3.29 -0.57 3.47
CA ILE A 132 2.73 -0.94 2.17
C ILE A 132 1.60 0.00 1.71
N PRO A 133 0.63 0.41 2.56
CA PRO A 133 -0.40 1.37 2.14
C PRO A 133 0.18 2.73 1.72
N SER A 134 1.14 3.26 2.48
CA SER A 134 1.76 4.55 2.15
C SER A 134 2.57 4.49 0.85
N ARG A 135 3.34 3.41 0.64
CA ARG A 135 4.09 3.19 -0.60
C ARG A 135 3.17 3.05 -1.81
N LEU A 136 2.08 2.29 -1.67
CA LEU A 136 1.05 2.16 -2.71
C LEU A 136 0.55 3.53 -3.14
N LEU A 137 0.13 4.37 -2.19
CA LEU A 137 -0.41 5.69 -2.52
C LEU A 137 0.65 6.59 -3.15
N HIS A 138 1.77 6.83 -2.48
CA HIS A 138 2.74 7.83 -2.92
C HIS A 138 3.53 7.40 -4.16
N GLN A 139 4.01 6.15 -4.21
CA GLN A 139 4.85 5.66 -5.31
C GLN A 139 4.02 5.00 -6.41
N GLY A 140 2.93 4.33 -6.06
CA GLY A 140 2.06 3.66 -7.03
C GLY A 140 1.11 4.62 -7.76
N ILE A 141 0.44 5.51 -7.02
CA ILE A 141 -0.63 6.35 -7.57
C ILE A 141 -0.17 7.80 -7.77
N TYR A 142 0.16 8.52 -6.70
CA TYR A 142 0.30 9.97 -6.76
C TYR A 142 1.51 10.42 -7.59
N ALA A 143 2.65 9.71 -7.53
CA ALA A 143 3.80 9.98 -8.39
C ALA A 143 3.44 9.95 -9.88
N LEU A 144 2.72 8.92 -10.32
CA LEU A 144 2.22 8.84 -11.70
C LEU A 144 1.24 9.98 -12.00
N LEU A 145 0.27 10.22 -11.13
CA LEU A 145 -0.76 11.25 -11.33
C LEU A 145 -0.18 12.65 -11.44
N GLU A 146 0.89 12.96 -10.71
CA GLU A 146 1.64 14.22 -10.85
C GLU A 146 2.28 14.34 -12.24
N ILE A 147 2.93 13.27 -12.71
CA ILE A 147 3.58 13.20 -14.02
C ILE A 147 2.56 13.38 -15.16
N VAL A 148 1.46 12.62 -15.15
CA VAL A 148 0.45 12.71 -16.21
C VAL A 148 -0.26 14.07 -16.15
N LYS A 149 -0.65 14.56 -14.97
CA LYS A 149 -1.31 15.87 -14.84
C LYS A 149 -0.47 17.02 -15.39
N ALA A 150 0.85 16.99 -15.17
CA ALA A 150 1.76 18.02 -15.67
C ALA A 150 1.85 18.07 -17.21
N ARG A 151 1.35 17.05 -17.90
CA ARG A 151 1.41 16.89 -19.37
C ARG A 151 0.03 16.98 -20.01
N LEU A 152 -0.95 17.60 -19.36
CA LEU A 152 -2.24 17.88 -20.00
C LEU A 152 -2.08 19.04 -21.01
N PRO A 153 -2.81 19.01 -22.15
CA PRO A 153 -3.88 18.06 -22.49
C PRO A 153 -3.39 16.74 -23.12
N ASP A 154 -2.15 16.65 -23.59
CA ASP A 154 -1.61 15.51 -24.37
C ASP A 154 -1.72 14.14 -23.67
N SER A 155 -1.78 14.12 -22.34
CA SER A 155 -1.82 12.91 -21.53
C SER A 155 -3.23 12.50 -21.04
N HIS A 156 -4.28 13.18 -21.52
CA HIS A 156 -5.65 13.03 -20.98
C HIS A 156 -6.12 11.58 -20.92
N ASP A 157 -5.96 10.81 -22.00
CA ASP A 157 -6.40 9.41 -22.06
C ASP A 157 -5.61 8.52 -21.08
N TYR A 158 -4.29 8.72 -20.97
CA TYR A 158 -3.44 8.00 -20.04
C TYR A 158 -3.81 8.30 -18.59
N MET A 159 -4.09 9.58 -18.29
CA MET A 159 -4.51 10.02 -16.97
C MET A 159 -5.88 9.42 -16.60
N THR A 160 -6.85 9.50 -17.51
CA THR A 160 -8.18 8.92 -17.33
C THR A 160 -8.12 7.42 -17.09
N SER A 161 -7.33 6.68 -17.89
CA SER A 161 -7.13 5.24 -17.73
C SER A 161 -6.48 4.91 -16.39
N SER A 162 -5.46 5.67 -15.99
CA SER A 162 -4.74 5.48 -14.72
C SER A 162 -5.64 5.71 -13.50
N VAL A 163 -6.44 6.79 -13.51
CA VAL A 163 -7.39 7.09 -12.43
C VAL A 163 -8.44 5.99 -12.32
N LYS A 164 -9.02 5.54 -13.44
CA LYS A 164 -10.00 4.45 -13.46
C LYS A 164 -9.41 3.14 -12.93
N HIS A 165 -8.19 2.81 -13.33
CA HIS A 165 -7.50 1.60 -12.86
C HIS A 165 -7.24 1.64 -11.35
N ALA A 166 -6.69 2.74 -10.85
CA ALA A 166 -6.44 2.93 -9.43
C ALA A 166 -7.75 2.91 -8.62
N TYR A 167 -8.81 3.55 -9.12
CA TYR A 167 -10.13 3.58 -8.47
C TYR A 167 -10.71 2.16 -8.31
N GLY A 168 -10.64 1.34 -9.36
CA GLY A 168 -11.07 -0.05 -9.31
C GLY A 168 -10.30 -0.86 -8.26
N LEU A 169 -8.97 -0.75 -8.24
CA LEU A 169 -8.13 -1.42 -7.24
C LEU A 169 -8.41 -0.94 -5.80
N MET A 170 -8.63 0.36 -5.59
CA MET A 170 -8.94 0.88 -4.25
C MET A 170 -10.30 0.39 -3.75
N THR A 171 -11.28 0.29 -4.66
CA THR A 171 -12.61 -0.26 -4.34
C THR A 171 -12.49 -1.72 -3.91
N LEU A 172 -11.71 -2.54 -4.64
CA LEU A 172 -11.45 -3.93 -4.24
C LEU A 172 -10.76 -4.02 -2.88
N LEU A 173 -9.80 -3.15 -2.58
CA LEU A 173 -9.09 -3.15 -1.30
C LEU A 173 -9.97 -2.84 -0.10
N ILE A 174 -11.05 -2.06 -0.27
CA ILE A 174 -12.04 -1.86 0.80
C ILE A 174 -12.67 -3.20 1.20
N GLU A 175 -12.99 -4.05 0.22
CA GLU A 175 -13.63 -5.35 0.46
C GLU A 175 -12.63 -6.37 1.02
N VAL A 176 -11.44 -6.47 0.44
CA VAL A 176 -10.50 -7.55 0.77
C VAL A 176 -9.52 -7.23 1.89
N VAL A 177 -9.22 -5.94 2.15
CA VAL A 177 -8.34 -5.49 3.24
C VAL A 177 -8.94 -4.26 3.97
N PRO A 178 -10.06 -4.44 4.70
CA PRO A 178 -10.78 -3.34 5.36
C PRO A 178 -10.00 -2.67 6.50
N ARG A 179 -8.93 -3.31 7.01
CA ARG A 179 -8.08 -2.74 8.07
C ARG A 179 -7.50 -1.36 7.75
N PHE A 180 -7.34 -1.03 6.47
CA PHE A 180 -6.84 0.27 6.00
C PHE A 180 -7.92 1.08 5.28
N GLU A 181 -9.21 0.79 5.52
CA GLU A 181 -10.34 1.39 4.80
C GLU A 181 -10.28 2.91 4.76
N ASN A 182 -9.87 3.57 5.85
CA ASN A 182 -9.76 5.02 5.92
C ASN A 182 -8.78 5.55 4.87
N VAL A 183 -7.66 4.85 4.64
CA VAL A 183 -6.66 5.22 3.62
C VAL A 183 -7.25 5.07 2.21
N TRP A 184 -8.00 4.00 1.96
CA TRP A 184 -8.61 3.74 0.65
C TRP A 184 -9.75 4.72 0.34
N LEU A 185 -10.59 5.02 1.32
CA LEU A 185 -11.69 5.99 1.19
C LEU A 185 -11.17 7.38 0.86
N GLU A 186 -10.11 7.82 1.52
CA GLU A 186 -9.46 9.10 1.19
C GLU A 186 -8.92 9.12 -0.24
N CYS A 187 -8.23 8.05 -0.65
CA CYS A 187 -7.70 7.94 -2.01
C CYS A 187 -8.81 7.94 -3.06
N LEU A 188 -9.94 7.27 -2.82
CA LEU A 188 -11.09 7.28 -3.74
C LEU A 188 -11.69 8.68 -3.89
N GLY A 189 -11.74 9.45 -2.80
CA GLY A 189 -12.12 10.86 -2.84
C GLY A 189 -11.17 11.68 -3.72
N ASP A 190 -9.85 11.52 -3.53
CA ASP A 190 -8.82 12.21 -4.33
C ASP A 190 -8.94 11.83 -5.82
N LEU A 191 -9.07 10.53 -6.13
CA LEU A 191 -9.24 10.02 -7.50
C LEU A 191 -10.51 10.55 -8.19
N ALA A 192 -11.63 10.64 -7.46
CA ALA A 192 -12.85 11.25 -7.96
C ALA A 192 -12.67 12.76 -8.19
N SER A 193 -11.90 13.47 -7.35
CA SER A 193 -11.55 14.88 -7.59
C SER A 193 -10.75 15.05 -8.89
N TYR A 194 -9.85 14.13 -9.23
CA TYR A 194 -9.15 14.16 -10.52
C TYR A 194 -10.11 14.01 -11.71
N MET A 195 -11.13 13.15 -11.60
CA MET A 195 -12.14 12.97 -12.65
C MET A 195 -12.98 14.23 -12.90
N MET A 196 -13.19 15.09 -11.90
CA MET A 196 -13.88 16.37 -12.09
C MET A 196 -13.21 17.27 -13.15
N CYS A 197 -11.88 17.19 -13.26
CA CYS A 197 -11.10 17.95 -14.24
C CYS A 197 -10.99 17.25 -15.59
N LEU A 198 -11.01 15.91 -15.60
CA LEU A 198 -10.86 15.10 -16.80
C LEU A 198 -12.17 14.94 -17.57
N ASP A 199 -13.30 14.97 -16.86
CA ASP A 199 -14.63 14.84 -17.43
C ASP A 199 -15.51 16.03 -17.01
N PRO A 200 -15.36 17.20 -17.66
CA PRO A 200 -16.10 18.40 -17.31
C PRO A 200 -17.62 18.26 -17.49
N ALA A 201 -18.07 17.36 -18.38
CA ALA A 201 -19.49 17.12 -18.62
C ALA A 201 -20.16 16.50 -17.38
N GLU A 202 -19.46 15.59 -16.71
CA GLU A 202 -19.91 14.91 -15.50
C GLU A 202 -19.34 15.54 -14.21
N ASN A 203 -18.88 16.80 -14.26
CA ASN A 203 -18.22 17.45 -13.14
C ASN A 203 -19.05 17.43 -11.85
N ARG A 204 -20.36 17.68 -11.92
CA ARG A 204 -21.27 17.63 -10.76
C ARG A 204 -21.36 16.23 -10.17
N THR A 205 -21.42 15.21 -11.03
CA THR A 205 -21.44 13.80 -10.65
C THR A 205 -20.15 13.44 -9.91
N TRP A 206 -18.99 13.78 -10.49
CA TRP A 206 -17.69 13.50 -9.87
C TRP A 206 -17.46 14.27 -8.58
N LYS A 207 -17.94 15.51 -8.48
CA LYS A 207 -17.94 16.29 -7.23
C LYS A 207 -18.76 15.60 -6.14
N ALA A 208 -19.95 15.11 -6.47
CA ALA A 208 -20.78 14.37 -5.54
C ALA A 208 -20.09 13.06 -5.09
N VAL A 209 -19.50 12.29 -6.02
CA VAL A 209 -18.77 11.05 -5.71
C VAL A 209 -17.57 11.34 -4.80
N SER A 210 -16.77 12.36 -5.10
CA SER A 210 -15.62 12.76 -4.29
C SER A 210 -16.05 13.16 -2.87
N SER A 211 -17.09 13.98 -2.77
CA SER A 211 -17.67 14.39 -1.48
C SER A 211 -18.16 13.18 -0.67
N GLN A 212 -18.86 12.23 -1.29
CA GLN A 212 -19.33 11.03 -0.60
C GLN A 212 -18.18 10.20 -0.01
N TRP A 213 -17.08 10.03 -0.75
CA TRP A 213 -15.91 9.30 -0.26
C TRP A 213 -15.23 10.00 0.90
N TYR A 214 -15.05 11.32 0.84
CA TYR A 214 -14.47 12.06 1.96
C TYR A 214 -15.35 12.05 3.21
N HIS A 215 -16.68 12.12 3.08
CA HIS A 215 -17.58 11.96 4.22
C HIS A 215 -17.46 10.56 4.85
N LYS A 216 -17.43 9.49 4.04
CA LYS A 216 -17.18 8.14 4.56
C LYS A 216 -15.82 8.03 5.27
N ALA A 217 -14.78 8.69 4.74
CA ALA A 217 -13.47 8.74 5.38
C ALA A 217 -13.50 9.51 6.72
N LEU A 218 -14.27 10.60 6.79
CA LEU A 218 -14.50 11.36 8.03
C LEU A 218 -15.22 10.54 9.08
N ASP A 219 -16.25 9.78 8.71
CA ASP A 219 -16.97 8.91 9.65
C ASP A 219 -16.02 7.91 10.33
N LYS A 220 -14.99 7.46 9.62
CA LYS A 220 -13.94 6.57 10.14
C LYS A 220 -12.85 7.31 10.91
N ASN A 221 -12.63 8.60 10.65
CA ASN A 221 -11.61 9.40 11.31
C ASN A 221 -12.01 10.89 11.45
N PRO A 222 -12.94 11.22 12.37
CA PRO A 222 -13.54 12.56 12.44
C PRO A 222 -12.55 13.68 12.81
N GLY A 223 -11.42 13.34 13.42
CA GLY A 223 -10.38 14.29 13.84
C GLY A 223 -9.39 14.69 12.73
N LYS A 224 -9.50 14.12 11.53
CA LYS A 224 -8.53 14.38 10.46
C LYS A 224 -8.83 15.69 9.71
N GLY A 225 -8.22 16.78 10.17
CA GLY A 225 -8.38 18.14 9.62
C GLY A 225 -8.21 18.26 8.10
N SER A 226 -7.34 17.44 7.49
CA SER A 226 -7.11 17.45 6.04
C SER A 226 -8.35 17.08 5.23
N LEU A 227 -9.28 16.28 5.78
CA LEU A 227 -10.51 15.91 5.07
C LEU A 227 -11.51 17.04 4.99
N TYR A 228 -11.64 17.85 6.05
CA TYR A 228 -12.45 19.06 6.01
C TYR A 228 -11.91 20.06 4.99
N HIS A 229 -10.58 20.20 4.89
CA HIS A 229 -9.97 21.05 3.87
C HIS A 229 -10.29 20.57 2.45
N ARG A 230 -10.18 19.26 2.18
CA ARG A 230 -10.54 18.69 0.87
C ARG A 230 -12.01 18.94 0.52
N LEU A 231 -12.92 18.72 1.46
CA LEU A 231 -14.35 19.00 1.27
C LEU A 231 -14.63 20.48 1.00
N GLY A 232 -13.92 21.39 1.67
CA GLY A 232 -14.03 22.83 1.43
C GLY A 232 -13.53 23.26 0.04
N ASN A 233 -12.64 22.49 -0.57
CA ASN A 233 -12.07 22.78 -1.89
C ASN A 233 -12.87 22.15 -3.05
N LEU A 234 -13.89 21.34 -2.77
CA LEU A 234 -14.72 20.70 -3.81
C LEU A 234 -15.65 21.69 -4.51
#